data_AF-A0A1R3F9X9-F1
#
_entry.id   AF-A0A1R3F9X9-F1
#
_cell.length_a   1.000
_cell.length_b   1.000
_cell.length_c   1.000
_cell.angle_alpha   90.00
_cell.angle_beta   90.00
_cell.angle_gamma   90.00
#
_symmetry.space_group_name_H-M   'P 1'
#
loop_
_entity.id
_entity.type
_entity.pdbx_description
1 polymer ?
#
loop_
_entity_poly.entity_id
_entity_poly.type
_entity_poly.pdbx_seq_one_letter_code
_entity_poly.pdbx_strand_id
1 'polypeptide(L)'
;MKTSVVDLWLCSLSHLNDQPDNVSQLKKRLAADEIAKVERYRMPSSQIQALYVRNYLRKVLSRYSDLMPEAWRFEYGEKGKPSLVAKQQLKTGLNFNISHSKEHLLIAVCQREGKQVQLGVDIEHARSSTNIGSIMKHYFSDKELADLLELSKEEQRERFFDLWALKESYIKATGKGLATSLRSFSFEFSNLTEQTLPIHASDFQPNLQDEIRLYREIRLDSGIGLDLDSYQQDDISTDWQCCLGRLDDQYRFAVTLGGASLPMQLEMRTFSSSHLF
;
A
#
# COMPACT_ATOMS: atom_id res chain seq x y z
N MET A 1 -19.15 -18.58 3.46
CA MET A 1 -18.65 -17.48 4.31
C MET A 1 -17.84 -16.57 3.40
N LYS A 2 -18.20 -15.28 3.24
CA LYS A 2 -17.53 -14.40 2.26
C LYS A 2 -16.24 -13.85 2.86
N THR A 3 -15.07 -14.34 2.43
CA THR A 3 -13.74 -13.87 2.83
C THR A 3 -13.54 -12.36 2.57
N SER A 4 -12.61 -11.73 3.28
CA SER A 4 -12.17 -10.36 2.96
C SER A 4 -11.16 -10.43 1.83
N VAL A 5 -11.60 -10.31 0.58
CA VAL A 5 -10.70 -10.25 -0.57
C VAL A 5 -10.09 -8.85 -0.65
N VAL A 6 -8.77 -8.79 -0.73
CA VAL A 6 -7.99 -7.60 -1.05
C VAL A 6 -7.30 -7.85 -2.38
N ASP A 7 -7.77 -7.15 -3.41
CA ASP A 7 -7.12 -7.16 -4.72
C ASP A 7 -5.91 -6.22 -4.70
N LEU A 8 -4.78 -6.73 -5.15
CA LEU A 8 -3.52 -6.01 -5.32
C LEU A 8 -3.26 -5.80 -6.81
N TRP A 9 -3.33 -4.57 -7.27
CA TRP A 9 -3.00 -4.19 -8.63
C TRP A 9 -1.59 -3.64 -8.71
N LEU A 10 -0.71 -4.40 -9.36
CA LEU A 10 0.64 -3.96 -9.69
C LEU A 10 0.60 -3.21 -11.02
N CYS A 11 1.01 -1.94 -11.02
CA CYS A 11 1.05 -1.07 -12.20
C CYS A 11 2.49 -0.64 -12.48
N SER A 12 2.88 -0.63 -13.76
CA SER A 12 4.24 -0.22 -14.14
C SER A 12 4.33 1.30 -14.19
N LEU A 13 5.37 1.83 -13.56
CA LEU A 13 5.83 3.21 -13.66
C LEU A 13 7.14 3.34 -14.46
N SER A 14 7.60 2.26 -15.10
CA SER A 14 8.72 2.34 -16.04
C SER A 14 8.25 2.89 -17.39
N HIS A 15 9.14 3.62 -18.08
CA HIS A 15 8.93 4.13 -19.44
C HIS A 15 7.61 4.91 -19.65
N LEU A 16 7.25 5.78 -18.70
CA LEU A 16 6.05 6.60 -18.80
C LEU A 16 6.10 7.52 -20.01
N ASN A 17 5.06 7.48 -20.86
CA ASN A 17 4.93 8.38 -21.99
C ASN A 17 4.62 9.80 -21.49
N ASP A 18 5.55 10.72 -21.73
CA ASP A 18 5.50 12.13 -21.34
C ASP A 18 5.20 13.08 -22.51
N GLN A 19 4.80 12.55 -23.67
CA GLN A 19 4.45 13.37 -24.82
C GLN A 19 3.28 14.32 -24.49
N PRO A 20 3.30 15.58 -24.98
CA PRO A 20 2.32 16.60 -24.59
C PRO A 20 0.85 16.18 -24.74
N ASP A 21 0.51 15.49 -25.83
CA ASP A 21 -0.85 15.00 -26.07
C ASP A 21 -1.29 13.98 -25.03
N ASN A 22 -0.38 13.06 -24.68
CA ASN A 22 -0.60 12.04 -23.66
C ASN A 22 -0.82 12.68 -22.28
N VAL A 23 0.04 13.63 -21.92
CA VAL A 23 -0.06 14.39 -20.66
C VAL A 23 -1.37 15.17 -20.60
N SER A 24 -1.77 15.80 -21.71
CA SER A 24 -3.04 16.53 -21.81
C SER A 24 -4.25 15.61 -21.59
N GLN A 25 -4.25 14.41 -22.19
CA GLN A 25 -5.30 13.41 -21.96
C GLN A 25 -5.35 12.94 -20.50
N LEU A 26 -4.19 12.63 -19.90
CA LEU A 26 -4.11 12.24 -18.50
C LEU A 26 -4.64 13.35 -17.57
N LYS A 27 -4.32 14.62 -17.85
CA LYS A 27 -4.82 15.76 -17.07
C LYS A 27 -6.33 15.92 -17.17
N LYS A 28 -6.94 15.72 -18.35
CA LYS A 28 -8.39 15.87 -18.57
C LYS A 28 -9.24 14.95 -17.69
N ARG A 29 -8.68 13.84 -17.19
CA ARG A 29 -9.40 12.88 -16.34
C ARG A 29 -9.36 13.19 -14.84
N LEU A 30 -8.49 14.10 -14.42
CA LEU A 30 -8.30 14.43 -13.02
C LEU A 30 -9.19 15.60 -12.60
N ALA A 31 -9.55 15.62 -11.32
CA ALA A 31 -10.21 16.77 -10.73
C ALA A 31 -9.21 17.92 -10.53
N ALA A 32 -9.72 19.16 -10.42
CA ALA A 32 -8.88 20.36 -10.36
C ALA A 32 -7.92 20.36 -9.15
N ASP A 33 -8.35 19.83 -8.01
CA ASP A 33 -7.55 19.68 -6.79
C ASP A 33 -6.37 18.71 -6.98
N GLU A 34 -6.57 17.64 -7.75
CA GLU A 34 -5.51 16.70 -8.10
C GLU A 34 -4.51 17.32 -9.08
N ILE A 35 -4.99 18.05 -10.10
CA ILE A 35 -4.12 18.79 -11.02
C ILE A 35 -3.26 19.79 -10.24
N ALA A 36 -3.87 20.57 -9.35
CA ALA A 36 -3.15 21.50 -8.50
C ALA A 36 -2.11 20.80 -7.61
N LYS A 37 -2.39 19.57 -7.14
CA LYS A 37 -1.41 18.78 -6.37
C LYS A 37 -0.25 18.30 -7.24
N VAL A 38 -0.53 17.83 -8.46
CA VAL A 38 0.49 17.41 -9.44
C VAL A 38 1.42 18.58 -9.77
N GLU A 39 0.88 19.78 -9.97
CA GLU A 39 1.66 20.96 -10.38
C GLU A 39 2.59 21.49 -9.27
N ARG A 40 2.42 21.05 -8.02
CA ARG A 40 3.35 21.36 -6.91
C ARG A 40 4.66 20.58 -6.96
N TYR A 41 4.72 19.47 -7.70
CA TYR A 41 5.99 18.73 -7.85
C TYR A 41 6.99 19.57 -8.64
N ARG A 42 8.20 19.73 -8.09
CA ARG A 42 9.27 20.54 -8.71
C ARG A 42 9.86 19.88 -9.95
N MET A 43 9.98 18.55 -9.95
CA MET A 43 10.59 17.80 -11.03
C MET A 43 9.53 17.39 -12.06
N PRO A 44 9.75 17.62 -13.37
CA PRO A 44 8.82 17.20 -14.41
C PRO A 44 8.51 15.70 -14.39
N SER A 45 9.53 14.86 -14.17
CA SER A 45 9.35 13.41 -14.05
C SER A 45 8.41 13.01 -12.92
N SER A 46 8.47 13.70 -11.77
CA SER A 46 7.54 13.49 -10.66
C SER A 46 6.13 13.94 -10.98
N GLN A 47 5.95 14.99 -11.79
CA GLN A 47 4.63 15.41 -12.27
C GLN A 47 4.02 14.32 -13.17
N ILE A 48 4.79 13.80 -14.12
CA ILE A 48 4.35 12.71 -14.99
C ILE A 48 3.99 11.47 -14.17
N GLN A 49 4.86 11.04 -13.26
CA GLN A 49 4.61 9.90 -12.39
C GLN A 49 3.31 10.09 -11.57
N ALA A 50 3.09 11.27 -11.00
CA ALA A 50 1.88 11.58 -10.24
C ALA A 50 0.60 11.52 -11.11
N LEU A 51 0.66 11.96 -12.37
CA LEU A 51 -0.46 11.82 -13.32
C LEU A 51 -0.80 10.35 -13.60
N TYR A 52 0.21 9.52 -13.85
CA TYR A 52 0.00 8.08 -14.08
C TYR A 52 -0.57 7.39 -12.84
N VAL A 53 -0.01 7.66 -11.66
CA VAL A 53 -0.50 7.09 -10.39
C VAL A 53 -1.99 7.39 -10.18
N ARG A 54 -2.43 8.62 -10.46
CA ARG A 54 -3.86 8.98 -10.35
C ARG A 54 -4.74 8.32 -11.40
N ASN A 55 -4.27 8.24 -12.64
CA ASN A 55 -5.02 7.60 -13.71
C ASN A 55 -5.14 6.08 -13.50
N TYR A 56 -4.09 5.41 -13.04
CA TYR A 56 -4.14 3.99 -12.65
C TYR A 56 -5.17 3.77 -11.54
N LEU A 57 -5.13 4.57 -10.47
CA LEU A 57 -6.10 4.46 -9.37
C LEU A 57 -7.54 4.61 -9.87
N ARG A 58 -7.83 5.66 -10.65
CA ARG A 58 -9.17 5.90 -11.19
C ARG A 58 -9.64 4.74 -12.07
N LYS A 59 -8.79 4.22 -12.96
CA LYS A 59 -9.12 3.09 -13.85
C LYS A 59 -9.31 1.78 -13.09
N VAL A 60 -8.47 1.50 -12.09
CA VAL A 60 -8.60 0.33 -11.22
C VAL A 60 -9.91 0.38 -10.45
N LEU A 61 -10.25 1.51 -9.82
CA LEU A 61 -11.51 1.66 -9.09
C LEU A 61 -12.74 1.48 -10.00
N SER A 62 -12.69 1.98 -11.24
CA SER A 62 -13.73 1.77 -12.25
C SER A 62 -13.92 0.32 -12.69
N ARG A 63 -13.04 -0.61 -12.31
CA ARG A 63 -13.29 -2.05 -12.53
C ARG A 63 -14.27 -2.64 -11.51
N TYR A 64 -14.50 -1.93 -10.40
CA TYR A 64 -15.35 -2.39 -9.29
C TYR A 64 -16.69 -1.62 -9.20
N SER A 65 -16.94 -0.70 -10.13
CA SER A 65 -18.13 0.15 -10.14
C SER A 65 -18.38 0.71 -11.54
N ASP A 66 -19.65 1.00 -11.85
CA ASP A 66 -20.04 1.67 -13.10
C ASP A 66 -19.58 3.15 -13.21
N LEU A 67 -18.84 3.67 -12.22
CA LEU A 67 -18.32 5.03 -12.27
C LEU A 67 -17.15 5.11 -13.26
N MET A 68 -17.27 6.04 -14.20
CA MET A 68 -16.17 6.35 -15.12
C MET A 68 -14.97 6.95 -14.36
N PRO A 69 -13.73 6.78 -14.88
CA PRO A 69 -12.52 7.25 -14.21
C PRO A 69 -12.58 8.71 -13.77
N GLU A 70 -13.19 9.59 -14.54
CA GLU A 70 -13.32 11.04 -14.31
C GLU A 70 -14.34 11.37 -13.21
N ALA A 71 -15.23 10.44 -12.88
CA ALA A 71 -16.29 10.65 -11.90
C ALA A 71 -15.80 10.45 -10.45
N TRP A 72 -14.68 9.76 -10.23
CA TRP A 72 -14.15 9.55 -8.88
C TRP A 72 -13.79 10.88 -8.20
N ARG A 73 -14.12 10.99 -6.92
CA ARG A 73 -13.78 12.13 -6.06
C ARG A 73 -13.11 11.61 -4.80
N PHE A 74 -12.00 12.25 -4.45
CA PHE A 74 -11.18 11.86 -3.31
C PHE A 74 -11.21 12.96 -2.26
N GLU A 75 -11.20 12.54 -1.01
CA GLU A 75 -10.92 13.40 0.13
C GLU A 75 -9.61 12.94 0.78
N TYR A 76 -9.05 13.77 1.65
CA TYR A 76 -7.75 13.52 2.26
C TYR A 76 -7.87 13.65 3.77
N GLY A 77 -7.46 12.60 4.49
CA GLY A 77 -7.38 12.65 5.95
C GLY A 77 -6.28 13.62 6.43
N GLU A 78 -6.19 13.82 7.75
CA GLU A 78 -5.30 14.81 8.37
C GLU A 78 -3.83 14.73 7.92
N LYS A 79 -3.34 13.51 7.66
CA LYS A 79 -1.97 13.25 7.20
C LYS A 79 -1.86 12.99 5.70
N GLY A 80 -2.90 13.30 4.94
CA GLY A 80 -2.91 13.22 3.48
C GLY A 80 -3.22 11.84 2.90
N LYS A 81 -3.67 10.87 3.71
CA LYS A 81 -4.19 9.57 3.21
C LYS A 81 -5.42 9.85 2.34
N PRO A 82 -5.43 9.48 1.05
CA PRO A 82 -6.60 9.65 0.20
C PRO A 82 -7.67 8.58 0.52
N SER A 83 -8.92 8.97 0.49
CA SER A 83 -10.11 8.11 0.56
C SER A 83 -11.15 8.55 -0.46
N LEU A 84 -12.12 7.69 -0.78
CA LEU A 84 -13.29 8.09 -1.56
C LEU A 84 -14.17 9.00 -0.71
N VAL A 85 -14.78 10.01 -1.33
CA VAL A 85 -15.82 10.81 -0.64
C VAL A 85 -16.92 9.90 -0.09
N ALA A 86 -17.45 10.22 1.09
CA ALA A 86 -18.39 9.38 1.83
C ALA A 86 -19.55 8.82 0.98
N LYS A 87 -20.13 9.64 0.08
CA LYS A 87 -21.21 9.20 -0.83
C LYS A 87 -20.77 8.11 -1.81
N GLN A 88 -19.56 8.21 -2.36
CA GLN A 88 -19.03 7.20 -3.28
C GLN A 88 -18.63 5.94 -2.52
N GLN A 89 -17.98 6.08 -1.36
CA GLN A 89 -17.62 4.95 -0.50
C GLN A 89 -18.86 4.17 -0.06
N LEU A 90 -19.91 4.84 0.40
CA LEU A 90 -21.16 4.20 0.82
C LEU A 90 -21.85 3.47 -0.33
N LYS A 91 -21.82 4.06 -1.54
CA LYS A 91 -22.44 3.47 -2.74
C LYS A 91 -21.70 2.23 -3.23
N THR A 92 -20.37 2.23 -3.19
CA THR A 92 -19.55 1.19 -3.83
C THR A 92 -18.99 0.17 -2.84
N GLY A 93 -18.92 0.53 -1.55
CA GLY A 93 -18.21 -0.22 -0.52
C GLY A 93 -16.69 -0.23 -0.70
N LEU A 94 -16.13 0.58 -1.60
CA LEU A 94 -14.72 0.51 -1.94
C LEU A 94 -13.84 1.23 -0.92
N ASN A 95 -12.83 0.52 -0.45
CA ASN A 95 -11.72 1.02 0.35
C ASN A 95 -10.45 0.76 -0.45
N PHE A 96 -9.52 1.72 -0.45
CA PHE A 96 -8.27 1.56 -1.20
C PHE A 96 -7.08 2.12 -0.44
N ASN A 97 -5.90 1.63 -0.80
CA ASN A 97 -4.64 2.26 -0.44
C ASN A 97 -3.64 2.12 -1.58
N ILE A 98 -2.68 3.03 -1.67
CA ILE A 98 -1.65 2.99 -2.72
C ILE A 98 -0.27 3.19 -2.12
N SER A 99 0.72 2.54 -2.71
CA SER A 99 2.14 2.84 -2.51
C SER A 99 2.89 2.71 -3.80
N HIS A 100 3.96 3.46 -3.97
CA HIS A 100 4.82 3.32 -5.14
C HIS A 100 6.29 3.44 -4.73
N SER A 101 7.14 2.62 -5.35
CA SER A 101 8.58 2.68 -5.18
C SER A 101 9.24 2.39 -6.50
N LYS A 102 10.11 3.33 -6.92
CA LYS A 102 10.74 3.36 -8.25
C LYS A 102 9.74 3.07 -9.39
N GLU A 103 9.80 1.87 -9.96
CA GLU A 103 9.11 1.48 -11.19
C GLU A 103 7.76 0.80 -10.94
N HIS A 104 7.36 0.63 -9.68
CA HIS A 104 6.11 -0.04 -9.35
C HIS A 104 5.19 0.86 -8.54
N LEU A 105 3.91 0.84 -8.93
CA LEU A 105 2.78 1.28 -8.14
C LEU A 105 2.01 0.03 -7.72
N LEU A 106 1.67 -0.05 -6.45
CA LEU A 106 0.81 -1.07 -5.89
C LEU A 106 -0.46 -0.40 -5.36
N ILE A 107 -1.62 -0.88 -5.83
CA ILE A 107 -2.94 -0.40 -5.43
C ILE A 107 -3.68 -1.56 -4.76
N ALA A 108 -3.97 -1.42 -3.48
CA ALA A 108 -4.82 -2.36 -2.76
C ALA A 108 -6.26 -1.87 -2.80
N VAL A 109 -7.19 -2.76 -3.13
CA VAL A 109 -8.64 -2.50 -3.16
C VAL A 109 -9.35 -3.56 -2.33
N CYS A 110 -10.23 -3.14 -1.44
CA CYS A 110 -11.12 -4.02 -0.69
C CYS A 110 -12.56 -3.48 -0.79
N GLN A 111 -13.48 -4.33 -1.28
CA GLN A 111 -14.88 -3.98 -1.41
C GLN A 111 -15.69 -4.60 -0.26
N ARG A 112 -16.23 -3.75 0.61
CA ARG A 112 -17.09 -4.14 1.72
C ARG A 112 -18.25 -3.17 1.87
N GLU A 113 -19.45 -3.69 1.69
CA GLU A 113 -20.69 -2.93 1.88
C GLU A 113 -20.88 -2.54 3.35
N GLY A 114 -21.26 -1.28 3.59
CA GLY A 114 -21.72 -0.81 4.89
C GLY A 114 -20.69 -0.72 6.02
N LYS A 115 -19.42 -1.11 5.80
CA LYS A 115 -18.34 -0.98 6.80
C LYS A 115 -17.06 -0.45 6.17
N GLN A 116 -16.50 0.59 6.78
CA GLN A 116 -15.13 1.00 6.47
C GLN A 116 -14.14 -0.03 7.02
N VAL A 117 -13.07 -0.27 6.28
CA VAL A 117 -11.93 -1.07 6.74
C VAL A 117 -10.67 -0.23 6.74
N GLN A 118 -9.77 -0.54 7.67
CA GLN A 118 -8.46 0.10 7.73
C GLN A 118 -7.53 -0.67 6.81
N LEU A 119 -7.44 -0.22 5.55
CA LEU A 119 -6.55 -0.80 4.55
C LEU A 119 -5.31 0.07 4.36
N GLY A 120 -4.15 -0.58 4.40
CA GLY A 120 -2.85 0.00 4.11
C GLY A 120 -2.00 -0.94 3.27
N VAL A 121 -1.26 -0.39 2.31
CA VAL A 121 -0.32 -1.13 1.48
C VAL A 121 0.96 -0.34 1.38
N ASP A 122 2.09 -1.05 1.37
CA ASP A 122 3.38 -0.47 1.08
C ASP A 122 4.19 -1.33 0.12
N ILE A 123 4.99 -0.71 -0.75
CA ILE A 123 5.89 -1.41 -1.67
C ILE A 123 7.25 -0.73 -1.59
N GLU A 124 8.30 -1.54 -1.42
CA GLU A 124 9.65 -1.06 -1.17
C GLU A 124 10.68 -1.74 -2.06
N HIS A 125 11.57 -0.92 -2.62
CA HIS A 125 12.73 -1.35 -3.37
C HIS A 125 13.94 -1.33 -2.42
N ALA A 126 14.52 -2.49 -2.11
CA ALA A 126 15.75 -2.56 -1.34
C ALA A 126 16.90 -1.91 -2.10
N ARG A 127 17.45 -0.84 -1.53
CA ARG A 127 18.63 -0.14 -2.07
C ARG A 127 19.83 -0.53 -1.24
N SER A 128 20.95 -0.90 -1.86
CA SER A 128 22.20 -1.21 -1.16
C SER A 128 22.82 0.00 -0.46
N SER A 129 22.53 1.22 -0.94
CA SER A 129 23.11 2.47 -0.42
C SER A 129 22.42 3.04 0.83
N THR A 130 21.26 2.53 1.24
CA THR A 130 20.54 3.02 2.42
C THR A 130 21.33 2.78 3.73
N ASN A 131 21.49 3.81 4.56
CA ASN A 131 22.08 3.67 5.89
C ASN A 131 21.04 3.11 6.89
N ILE A 132 20.83 1.80 6.83
CA ILE A 132 19.83 1.09 7.64
C ILE A 132 20.10 1.23 9.15
N GLY A 133 21.37 1.36 9.56
CA GLY A 133 21.76 1.39 10.97
C GLY A 133 21.27 2.64 11.71
N SER A 134 21.23 3.79 11.05
CA SER A 134 20.67 5.02 11.64
C SER A 134 19.15 4.93 11.73
N ILE A 135 18.50 4.45 10.66
CA ILE A 135 17.04 4.39 10.57
C ILE A 135 16.47 3.38 11.58
N MET A 136 17.02 2.18 11.68
CA MET A 136 16.52 1.14 12.58
C MET A 136 16.55 1.59 14.06
N LYS A 137 17.60 2.33 14.47
CA LYS A 137 17.71 2.85 15.85
C LYS A 137 16.65 3.90 16.20
N HIS A 138 16.18 4.66 15.22
CA HIS A 138 15.21 5.73 15.45
C HIS A 138 13.76 5.27 15.35
N TYR A 139 13.49 4.29 14.48
CA TYR A 139 12.12 3.92 14.13
C TYR A 139 11.70 2.53 14.60
N PHE A 140 12.63 1.63 14.95
CA PHE A 140 12.24 0.27 15.34
C PHE A 140 12.15 0.14 16.87
N SER A 141 11.24 -0.74 17.30
CA SER A 141 11.10 -1.10 18.71
C SER A 141 12.36 -1.79 19.22
N ASP A 142 12.53 -1.83 20.54
CA ASP A 142 13.69 -2.49 21.15
C ASP A 142 13.70 -4.00 20.86
N LYS A 143 12.51 -4.61 20.74
CA LYS A 143 12.35 -6.02 20.35
C LYS A 143 12.82 -6.27 18.92
N GLU A 144 12.30 -5.51 17.95
CA GLU A 144 12.72 -5.64 16.54
C GLU A 144 14.22 -5.37 16.35
N LEU A 145 14.76 -4.41 17.12
CA LEU A 145 16.18 -4.09 17.08
C LEU A 145 17.03 -5.23 17.62
N ALA A 146 16.61 -5.87 18.72
CA ALA A 146 17.29 -7.04 19.28
C ALA A 146 17.28 -8.19 18.26
N ASP A 147 16.11 -8.53 17.71
CA ASP A 147 15.96 -9.60 16.71
C ASP A 147 16.82 -9.34 15.46
N LEU A 148 16.91 -8.08 15.00
CA LEU A 148 17.77 -7.70 13.88
C LEU A 148 19.24 -7.93 14.18
N LEU A 149 19.71 -7.55 15.38
CA LEU A 149 21.13 -7.62 15.72
C LEU A 149 21.65 -9.05 15.84
N GLU A 150 20.77 -10.05 15.99
CA GLU A 150 21.10 -11.47 15.98
C GLU A 150 21.37 -12.03 14.57
N LEU A 151 20.90 -11.35 13.52
CA LEU A 151 21.06 -11.78 12.13
C LEU A 151 22.43 -11.42 11.55
N SER A 152 22.84 -12.09 10.46
CA SER A 152 23.99 -11.66 9.65
C SER A 152 23.77 -10.25 9.05
N LYS A 153 24.83 -9.59 8.56
CA LYS A 153 24.72 -8.23 8.00
C LYS A 153 23.81 -8.16 6.78
N GLU A 154 23.82 -9.20 5.97
CA GLU A 154 23.01 -9.36 4.78
C GLU A 154 21.54 -9.56 5.16
N GLU A 155 21.26 -10.47 6.10
CA GLU A 155 19.91 -10.74 6.59
C GLU A 155 19.33 -9.56 7.39
N GLN A 156 20.16 -8.83 8.13
CA GLN A 156 19.78 -7.56 8.79
C GLN A 156 19.18 -6.58 7.79
N ARG A 157 19.79 -6.46 6.62
CA ARG A 157 19.32 -5.55 5.58
C ARG A 157 17.99 -6.01 4.99
N GLU A 158 17.86 -7.29 4.71
CA GLU A 158 16.61 -7.85 4.19
C GLU A 158 15.47 -7.69 5.19
N ARG A 159 15.71 -8.07 6.45
CA ARG A 159 14.74 -7.92 7.55
C ARG A 159 14.38 -6.45 7.80
N PHE A 160 15.34 -5.52 7.66
CA PHE A 160 15.07 -4.09 7.79
C PHE A 160 14.03 -3.61 6.79
N PHE A 161 14.19 -3.95 5.50
CA PHE A 161 13.23 -3.52 4.48
C PHE A 161 11.88 -4.24 4.62
N ASP A 162 11.87 -5.49 5.10
CA ASP A 162 10.63 -6.22 5.43
C ASP A 162 9.85 -5.52 6.55
N LEU A 163 10.53 -5.18 7.66
CA LEU A 163 9.96 -4.43 8.79
C LEU A 163 9.50 -3.04 8.37
N TRP A 164 10.28 -2.35 7.54
CA TRP A 164 9.94 -1.02 7.04
C TRP A 164 8.63 -1.04 6.26
N ALA A 165 8.48 -1.97 5.32
CA ALA A 165 7.25 -2.12 4.54
C ALA A 165 6.04 -2.41 5.44
N LEU A 166 6.16 -3.31 6.42
CA LEU A 166 5.09 -3.62 7.38
C LEU A 166 4.69 -2.42 8.24
N LYS A 167 5.67 -1.65 8.73
CA LYS A 167 5.43 -0.45 9.53
C LYS A 167 4.70 0.62 8.71
N GLU A 168 5.15 0.87 7.48
CA GLU A 168 4.51 1.82 6.57
C GLU A 168 3.11 1.36 6.16
N SER A 169 2.89 0.07 5.87
CA SER A 169 1.55 -0.44 5.56
C SER A 169 0.59 -0.27 6.73
N TYR A 170 1.04 -0.52 7.97
CA TYR A 170 0.22 -0.30 9.17
C TYR A 170 -0.08 1.18 9.42
N ILE A 171 0.91 2.08 9.31
CA ILE A 171 0.66 3.53 9.40
C ILE A 171 -0.35 3.97 8.35
N LYS A 172 -0.19 3.51 7.11
CA LYS A 172 -1.11 3.81 6.01
C LYS A 172 -2.49 3.25 6.28
N ALA A 173 -2.62 2.10 6.93
CA ALA A 173 -3.90 1.54 7.34
C ALA A 173 -4.62 2.42 8.35
N THR A 174 -3.92 2.86 9.40
CA THR A 174 -4.49 3.70 10.47
C THR A 174 -4.76 5.14 10.01
N GLY A 175 -4.05 5.66 9.00
CA GLY A 175 -4.18 7.03 8.52
C GLY A 175 -3.57 8.10 9.43
N LYS A 176 -2.98 7.70 10.57
CA LYS A 176 -2.38 8.60 11.58
C LYS A 176 -1.00 9.15 11.18
N GLY A 177 -0.42 8.66 10.08
CA GLY A 177 0.92 9.05 9.63
C GLY A 177 2.01 8.72 10.65
N LEU A 178 3.21 9.26 10.43
CA LEU A 178 4.38 9.11 11.33
C LEU A 178 4.19 9.75 12.72
N ALA A 179 3.02 10.36 13.01
CA ALA A 179 2.71 10.85 14.35
C ALA A 179 2.56 9.70 15.36
N THR A 180 2.26 8.48 14.88
CA THR A 180 2.41 7.26 15.68
C THR A 180 3.89 6.94 15.78
N SER A 181 4.45 6.93 17.00
CA SER A 181 5.84 6.52 17.21
C SER A 181 6.04 5.11 16.66
N LEU A 182 6.87 4.97 15.63
CA LEU A 182 7.15 3.67 15.01
C LEU A 182 7.79 2.66 15.98
N ARG A 183 8.31 3.13 17.11
CA ARG A 183 8.85 2.31 18.20
C ARG A 183 7.78 1.75 19.14
N SER A 184 6.54 2.27 19.10
CA SER A 184 5.45 1.88 20.02
C SER A 184 4.79 0.54 19.69
N PHE A 185 5.15 -0.06 18.55
CA PHE A 185 4.65 -1.35 18.13
C PHE A 185 5.73 -2.14 17.40
N SER A 186 5.60 -3.46 17.38
CA SER A 186 6.55 -4.39 16.77
C SER A 186 5.88 -5.45 15.92
N PHE A 187 6.60 -5.95 14.90
CA PHE A 187 6.20 -7.13 14.15
C PHE A 187 7.03 -8.35 14.53
N GLU A 188 6.36 -9.49 14.69
CA GLU A 188 7.00 -10.77 14.97
C GLU A 188 6.95 -11.71 13.77
N PHE A 189 8.05 -12.43 13.57
CA PHE A 189 8.23 -13.38 12.47
C PHE A 189 8.42 -14.82 12.95
N SER A 190 8.12 -15.11 14.21
CA SER A 190 8.32 -16.42 14.85
C SER A 190 7.47 -17.54 14.25
N ASN A 191 6.33 -17.21 13.64
CA ASN A 191 5.37 -18.16 13.09
C ASN A 191 5.10 -17.90 11.60
N LEU A 192 6.13 -17.55 10.82
CA LEU A 192 5.93 -17.27 9.40
C LEU A 192 5.44 -18.51 8.65
N THR A 193 4.31 -18.37 7.98
CA THR A 193 3.88 -19.33 6.96
C THR A 193 4.19 -18.75 5.58
N GLU A 194 5.06 -19.43 4.82
CA GLU A 194 5.35 -19.11 3.41
C GLU A 194 4.36 -19.81 2.48
N GLN A 195 3.87 -19.05 1.50
CA GLN A 195 2.95 -19.49 0.46
C GLN A 195 3.35 -18.84 -0.86
N THR A 196 2.92 -19.41 -1.98
CA THR A 196 2.95 -18.71 -3.26
C THR A 196 1.62 -18.02 -3.53
N LEU A 197 1.68 -16.84 -4.13
CA LEU A 197 0.52 -16.11 -4.62
C LEU A 197 0.64 -15.97 -6.14
N PRO A 198 -0.29 -16.54 -6.93
CA PRO A 198 -0.26 -16.39 -8.37
C PRO A 198 -0.56 -14.94 -8.76
N ILE A 199 0.08 -14.50 -9.85
CA ILE A 199 -0.15 -13.22 -10.48
C ILE A 199 -1.01 -13.47 -11.72
N HIS A 200 -2.24 -12.96 -11.70
CA HIS A 200 -3.12 -13.07 -12.86
C HIS A 200 -2.70 -12.04 -13.92
N ALA A 201 -2.08 -12.52 -15.01
CA ALA A 201 -1.45 -11.67 -16.03
C ALA A 201 -2.20 -11.65 -17.38
N SER A 202 -2.06 -10.49 -18.04
CA SER A 202 -1.91 -10.39 -19.50
C SER A 202 -0.76 -9.38 -19.74
N ASP A 203 0.44 -9.87 -20.01
CA ASP A 203 1.58 -9.13 -20.59
C ASP A 203 2.19 -7.96 -19.79
N PHE A 204 2.39 -8.09 -18.47
CA PHE A 204 2.87 -6.97 -17.64
C PHE A 204 4.38 -6.70 -17.71
N GLN A 205 5.23 -7.69 -17.45
CA GLN A 205 6.70 -7.60 -17.59
C GLN A 205 7.30 -8.98 -17.87
N PRO A 206 8.34 -9.11 -18.71
CA PRO A 206 8.93 -10.40 -19.06
C PRO A 206 9.69 -11.07 -17.91
N ASN A 207 10.11 -10.32 -16.89
CA ASN A 207 10.90 -10.83 -15.76
C ASN A 207 10.08 -11.05 -14.48
N LEU A 208 8.81 -10.64 -14.46
CA LEU A 208 7.95 -10.88 -13.30
C LEU A 208 7.54 -12.35 -13.32
N GLN A 209 7.75 -13.05 -12.21
CA GLN A 209 7.37 -14.45 -12.09
C GLN A 209 5.83 -14.57 -12.08
N ASP A 210 5.31 -15.68 -12.60
CA ASP A 210 3.86 -15.97 -12.60
C ASP A 210 3.32 -16.18 -11.17
N GLU A 211 4.20 -16.42 -10.20
CA GLU A 211 3.88 -16.51 -8.78
C GLU A 211 4.91 -15.75 -7.96
N ILE A 212 4.49 -15.22 -6.82
CA ILE A 212 5.36 -14.51 -5.87
C ILE A 212 5.33 -15.15 -4.50
N ARG A 213 6.38 -14.92 -3.71
CA ARG A 213 6.44 -15.37 -2.31
C ARG A 213 5.56 -14.49 -1.43
N LEU A 214 4.75 -15.12 -0.59
CA LEU A 214 3.88 -14.47 0.38
C LEU A 214 4.11 -15.08 1.76
N TYR A 215 4.44 -14.22 2.72
CA TYR A 215 4.61 -14.55 4.12
C TYR A 215 3.39 -14.04 4.91
N ARG A 216 2.77 -14.96 5.65
CA ARG A 216 1.59 -14.70 6.48
C ARG A 216 1.91 -14.94 7.96
N GLU A 217 0.91 -14.71 8.80
CA GLU A 217 0.96 -14.93 10.25
C GLU A 217 1.99 -14.05 10.98
N ILE A 218 2.28 -12.89 10.38
CA ILE A 218 3.06 -11.83 10.99
C ILE A 218 2.21 -11.16 12.06
N ARG A 219 2.60 -11.31 13.32
CA ARG A 219 1.86 -10.71 14.44
C ARG A 219 2.28 -9.27 14.64
N LEU A 220 1.31 -8.39 14.78
CA LEU A 220 1.51 -7.02 15.24
C LEU A 220 1.30 -6.99 16.75
N ASP A 221 2.36 -6.66 17.49
CA ASP A 221 2.30 -6.36 18.90
C ASP A 221 2.28 -4.84 19.08
N SER A 222 1.09 -4.29 19.30
CA SER A 222 0.95 -2.92 19.80
C SER A 222 1.21 -2.97 21.30
N GLY A 223 2.38 -2.50 21.74
CA GLY A 223 2.74 -2.49 23.15
C GLY A 223 1.61 -1.89 24.01
N ILE A 224 1.45 -2.43 25.23
CA ILE A 224 0.41 -2.14 26.22
C ILE A 224 -0.31 -0.80 25.97
N GLY A 225 -1.56 -0.89 25.49
CA GLY A 225 -2.55 0.19 25.52
C GLY A 225 -2.11 1.51 24.90
N LEU A 226 -2.35 1.70 23.61
CA LEU A 226 -2.53 3.04 23.06
C LEU A 226 -3.89 3.59 23.53
N ASP A 227 -4.03 3.83 24.83
CA ASP A 227 -4.96 4.83 25.36
C ASP A 227 -4.41 6.20 24.93
N LEU A 228 -4.73 6.57 23.70
CA LEU A 228 -4.72 7.96 23.29
C LEU A 228 -6.10 8.50 23.65
N ASP A 229 -6.16 9.18 24.80
CA ASP A 229 -7.31 9.95 25.27
C ASP A 229 -8.13 10.56 24.12
N SER A 230 -9.30 10.00 23.84
CA SER A 230 -10.57 10.73 23.67
C SER A 230 -11.70 9.79 23.31
N TYR A 231 -12.74 9.87 24.12
CA TYR A 231 -14.10 9.37 23.92
C TYR A 231 -14.60 9.51 22.47
N GLN A 232 -14.42 8.48 21.65
CA GLN A 232 -15.40 8.03 20.66
C GLN A 232 -15.36 6.51 20.61
N GLN A 233 -16.37 5.89 21.23
CA GLN A 233 -16.76 4.51 21.02
C GLN A 233 -17.04 4.29 19.53
N ASP A 234 -16.06 3.74 18.82
CA ASP A 234 -16.25 2.84 17.68
C ASP A 234 -15.05 1.88 17.67
N ASP A 235 -15.24 0.80 18.40
CA ASP A 235 -14.31 -0.31 18.64
C ASP A 235 -13.96 -1.03 17.33
N ILE A 236 -12.89 -0.62 16.65
CA ILE A 236 -12.42 -1.24 15.38
C ILE A 236 -11.00 -1.84 15.50
N SER A 237 -10.29 -1.74 16.64
CA SER A 237 -8.82 -1.83 16.63
C SER A 237 -8.13 -3.07 17.22
N THR A 238 -8.72 -4.28 17.21
CA THR A 238 -8.02 -5.48 17.73
C THR A 238 -7.65 -6.54 16.68
N ASP A 239 -8.33 -6.60 15.53
CA ASP A 239 -8.14 -7.69 14.55
C ASP A 239 -7.25 -7.26 13.37
N TRP A 240 -5.99 -6.93 13.66
CA TRP A 240 -5.01 -6.58 12.63
C TRP A 240 -4.50 -7.83 11.91
N GLN A 241 -4.58 -7.80 10.59
CA GLN A 241 -4.02 -8.83 9.73
C GLN A 241 -2.94 -8.23 8.84
N CYS A 242 -1.75 -8.80 8.90
CA CYS A 242 -0.58 -8.32 8.17
C CYS A 242 0.01 -9.45 7.32
N CYS A 243 0.44 -9.10 6.11
CA CYS A 243 1.20 -9.99 5.24
C CYS A 243 2.35 -9.23 4.59
N LEU A 244 3.40 -9.96 4.26
CA LEU A 244 4.56 -9.47 3.54
C LEU A 244 4.71 -10.31 2.27
N GLY A 245 4.87 -9.69 1.11
CA GLY A 245 5.14 -10.39 -0.14
C GLY A 245 6.45 -9.92 -0.78
N ARG A 246 7.05 -10.77 -1.61
CA ARG A 246 8.25 -10.46 -2.38
C ARG A 246 7.96 -10.67 -3.87
N LEU A 247 7.99 -9.58 -4.63
CA LEU A 247 7.84 -9.63 -6.08
C LEU A 247 9.07 -10.25 -6.74
N ASP A 248 10.25 -9.86 -6.23
CA ASP A 248 11.55 -10.40 -6.59
C ASP A 248 12.53 -10.15 -5.42
N ASP A 249 13.84 -10.25 -5.66
CA ASP A 249 14.86 -10.02 -4.63
C ASP A 249 15.02 -8.53 -4.26
N GLN A 250 14.60 -7.61 -5.13
CA GLN A 250 14.70 -6.17 -4.93
C GLN A 250 13.41 -5.60 -4.32
N TYR A 251 12.25 -6.06 -4.76
CA TYR A 251 10.94 -5.53 -4.37
C TYR A 251 10.21 -6.43 -3.40
N ARG A 252 9.73 -5.80 -2.34
CA ARG A 252 8.78 -6.38 -1.38
C ARG A 252 7.59 -5.47 -1.19
N PHE A 253 6.51 -6.01 -0.68
CA PHE A 253 5.35 -5.23 -0.28
C PHE A 253 4.77 -5.76 1.02
N ALA A 254 4.03 -4.92 1.71
CA ALA A 254 3.24 -5.31 2.86
C ALA A 254 1.80 -4.84 2.70
N VAL A 255 0.86 -5.62 3.23
CA VAL A 255 -0.55 -5.25 3.32
C VAL A 255 -0.99 -5.39 4.76
N THR A 256 -1.71 -4.38 5.25
CA THR A 256 -2.31 -4.37 6.57
C THR A 256 -3.80 -4.10 6.44
N LEU A 257 -4.60 -4.97 7.06
CA LEU A 257 -6.05 -4.86 7.12
C LEU A 257 -6.52 -4.89 8.58
N GLY A 258 -7.25 -3.86 8.99
CA GLY A 258 -7.94 -3.78 10.27
C GLY A 258 -9.47 -3.66 10.08
N GLY A 259 -10.23 -4.06 11.10
CA GLY A 259 -11.70 -4.04 11.07
C GLY A 259 -12.33 -5.19 10.25
N ALA A 260 -11.58 -6.26 10.00
CA ALA A 260 -12.04 -7.43 9.27
C ALA A 260 -12.10 -8.67 10.17
N SER A 261 -13.31 -9.13 10.48
CA SER A 261 -13.57 -10.34 11.29
C SER A 261 -13.27 -11.66 10.57
N LEU A 262 -12.85 -11.61 9.30
CA LEU A 262 -12.60 -12.79 8.47
C LEU A 262 -11.17 -12.73 7.92
N PRO A 263 -10.52 -13.89 7.72
CA PRO A 263 -9.18 -13.95 7.16
C PRO A 263 -9.07 -13.17 5.84
N MET A 264 -7.99 -12.39 5.74
CA MET A 264 -7.62 -11.62 4.57
C MET A 264 -7.13 -12.57 3.48
N GLN A 265 -7.84 -12.59 2.37
CA GLN A 265 -7.42 -13.25 1.14
C GLN A 265 -6.83 -12.19 0.21
N LEU A 266 -5.68 -12.48 -0.39
CA LEU A 266 -5.06 -11.59 -1.37
C LEU A 266 -5.25 -12.18 -2.75
N GLU A 267 -5.49 -11.30 -3.74
CA GLU A 267 -5.43 -11.64 -5.15
C GLU A 267 -4.52 -10.63 -5.83
N MET A 268 -3.49 -11.08 -6.55
CA MET A 268 -2.59 -10.16 -7.26
C MET A 268 -2.89 -10.16 -8.76
N ARG A 269 -2.95 -8.95 -9.31
CA ARG A 269 -3.28 -8.65 -10.69
C ARG A 269 -2.32 -7.61 -11.22
N THR A 270 -2.07 -7.64 -12.51
CA THR A 270 -1.26 -6.61 -13.16
C THR A 270 -2.12 -5.65 -13.97
N PHE A 271 -1.74 -4.38 -14.05
CA PHE A 271 -2.40 -3.38 -14.88
C PHE A 271 -1.40 -2.72 -15.84
N SER A 272 -1.56 -2.98 -17.14
CA SER A 272 -0.75 -2.37 -18.18
C SER A 272 -1.12 -0.90 -18.42
N SER A 273 -0.12 -0.06 -18.71
CA SER A 273 -0.31 1.34 -19.10
C SER A 273 -1.14 1.48 -20.38
N SER A 274 -1.15 0.46 -21.26
CA SER A 274 -1.97 0.46 -22.48
C SER A 274 -3.46 0.57 -22.19
N HIS A 275 -3.93 0.04 -21.05
CA HIS A 275 -5.33 0.12 -20.64
C HIS A 275 -5.73 1.47 -20.03
N LEU A 276 -4.77 2.39 -19.87
CA LEU A 276 -5.10 3.76 -19.46
C LEU A 276 -5.78 4.53 -20.59
N PHE A 277 -5.49 4.24 -21.86
CA PHE A 277 -5.96 5.03 -23.00
C PHE A 277 -7.17 4.42 -23.67
#